data_AF-A0A183AQ50-F1
#
_entry.id   AF-A0A183AQ50-F1
#
_cell.length_a   1.000
_cell.length_b   1.000
_cell.length_c   1.000
_cell.angle_alpha   90.00
_cell.angle_beta   90.00
_cell.angle_gamma   90.00
#
_symmetry.space_group_name_H-M   'P 1'
#
loop_
_entity.id
_entity.type
_entity.pdbx_description
1 polymer ?
#
loop_
_entity_poly.entity_id
_entity_poly.type
_entity_poly.pdbx_seq_one_letter_code
_entity_poly.pdbx_strand_id
1 'polypeptide(L)'
;MRWVRSSNPDRDGGHPERIHPDQTANGYDIRSDVWSFGITMVELATGEFPYPKWDSVFQLLTYVLKNDPPSVPERLPRPGGDIVIDPAVEPDNWEFSPEFRDFVNQCLRRDFHERPKYQALKSHPFFRRALADPVNVSKYFTAVLSKIPPNTRLEDLVDTNEW
;
A
#
# COMPACT_ATOMS: atom_id res chain seq x y z
N MET A 1 -27.26 42.81 4.70
CA MET A 1 -28.16 41.93 5.47
C MET A 1 -27.33 40.81 6.07
N ARG A 2 -27.41 40.65 7.39
CA ARG A 2 -26.60 39.76 8.23
C ARG A 2 -27.30 38.40 8.29
N TRP A 3 -26.59 37.31 8.06
CA TRP A 3 -27.05 35.99 8.49
C TRP A 3 -26.09 35.39 9.52
N VAL A 4 -26.73 34.88 10.56
CA VAL A 4 -26.24 34.63 11.91
C VAL A 4 -25.64 33.22 12.01
N ARG A 5 -24.52 33.09 12.75
CA ARG A 5 -24.04 31.79 13.26
C ARG A 5 -25.05 31.27 14.28
N SER A 6 -25.60 30.08 14.04
CA SER A 6 -26.26 29.27 15.07
C SER A 6 -25.48 27.97 15.21
N SER A 7 -24.84 27.83 16.37
CA SER A 7 -24.26 26.59 16.87
C SER A 7 -25.36 25.55 17.13
N ASN A 8 -25.14 24.30 16.76
CA ASN A 8 -25.77 23.17 17.45
C ASN A 8 -24.74 22.02 17.58
N PRO A 9 -24.32 21.67 18.80
CA PRO A 9 -23.35 20.60 19.04
C PRO A 9 -24.09 19.36 19.55
N ASP A 10 -24.69 18.54 18.67
CA ASP A 10 -25.24 17.23 19.06
C ASP A 10 -25.67 16.41 17.84
N ARG A 11 -24.69 15.89 17.10
CA ARG A 11 -24.84 14.72 16.21
C ARG A 11 -23.56 13.90 16.23
N ASP A 12 -23.15 13.47 17.42
CA ASP A 12 -22.20 12.36 17.59
C ASP A 12 -23.02 11.18 18.10
N GLY A 13 -23.39 10.27 17.21
CA GLY A 13 -24.35 9.22 17.48
C GLY A 13 -24.36 8.15 16.40
N GLY A 14 -23.27 7.39 16.30
CA GLY A 14 -23.20 6.22 15.44
C GLY A 14 -21.81 5.68 15.14
N HIS A 15 -20.94 5.52 16.14
CA HIS A 15 -19.68 4.77 15.98
C HIS A 15 -19.39 3.95 17.25
N PRO A 16 -19.58 2.61 17.22
CA PRO A 16 -19.44 1.73 18.39
C PRO A 16 -18.03 1.64 18.96
N GLU A 17 -17.01 2.15 18.27
CA GLU A 17 -15.60 1.97 18.65
C GLU A 17 -15.12 2.74 19.90
N ARG A 18 -15.99 3.48 20.61
CA ARG A 18 -15.61 4.36 21.74
C ARG A 18 -15.89 3.83 23.16
N ILE A 19 -16.15 2.54 23.36
CA ILE A 19 -16.30 1.98 24.72
C ILE A 19 -14.93 1.59 25.30
N HIS A 20 -14.32 2.55 26.00
CA HIS A 20 -13.63 2.47 27.29
C HIS A 20 -12.56 1.41 27.64
N PRO A 21 -11.64 1.78 28.56
CA PRO A 21 -10.23 1.43 28.53
C PRO A 21 -9.86 0.52 29.71
N ASP A 22 -9.57 -0.74 29.43
CA ASP A 22 -8.64 -1.50 30.27
C ASP A 22 -7.88 -2.49 29.38
N GLN A 23 -6.60 -2.61 29.68
CA GLN A 23 -5.51 -3.11 28.86
C GLN A 23 -5.50 -4.63 28.67
N THR A 24 -6.62 -5.26 28.30
CA THR A 24 -6.65 -6.72 28.18
C THR A 24 -7.57 -7.22 27.07
N ALA A 25 -6.97 -7.53 25.90
CA ALA A 25 -7.04 -8.86 25.25
C ALA A 25 -6.54 -8.80 23.80
N ASN A 26 -5.21 -8.94 23.62
CA ASN A 26 -4.48 -9.24 22.38
C ASN A 26 -5.32 -9.68 21.16
N GLY A 27 -5.45 -8.84 20.14
CA GLY A 27 -6.04 -9.33 18.88
C GLY A 27 -5.79 -8.46 17.66
N TYR A 28 -5.95 -7.15 17.77
CA TYR A 28 -5.83 -6.28 16.61
C TYR A 28 -5.30 -4.91 16.99
N ASP A 29 -4.17 -4.55 16.41
CA ASP A 29 -3.53 -3.26 16.54
C ASP A 29 -3.57 -2.59 15.16
N ILE A 30 -3.81 -1.28 15.12
CA ILE A 30 -3.73 -0.46 13.91
C ILE A 30 -2.40 -0.65 13.14
N ARG A 31 -1.36 -1.10 13.85
CA ARG A 31 -0.06 -1.46 13.29
C ARG A 31 -0.10 -2.73 12.43
N SER A 32 -1.04 -3.65 12.64
CA SER A 32 -1.26 -4.81 11.76
C SER A 32 -1.67 -4.36 10.35
N ASP A 33 -2.51 -3.31 10.24
CA ASP A 33 -2.88 -2.74 8.94
C ASP A 33 -1.71 -2.02 8.25
N VAL A 34 -0.82 -1.43 9.05
CA VAL A 34 0.41 -0.82 8.51
C VAL A 34 1.29 -1.89 7.85
N TRP A 35 1.33 -3.10 8.41
CA TRP A 35 2.07 -4.21 7.80
C TRP A 35 1.42 -4.69 6.51
N SER A 36 0.11 -4.96 6.53
CA SER A 36 -0.59 -5.40 5.31
C SER A 36 -0.47 -4.37 4.20
N PHE A 37 -0.54 -3.08 4.53
CA PHE A 37 -0.26 -2.00 3.58
C PHE A 37 1.17 -2.06 3.02
N GLY A 38 2.18 -2.30 3.86
CA GLY A 38 3.56 -2.51 3.40
C GLY A 38 3.69 -3.69 2.43
N ILE A 39 3.00 -4.81 2.68
CA ILE A 39 2.98 -5.96 1.78
C ILE A 39 2.35 -5.60 0.44
N THR A 40 1.19 -4.92 0.45
CA THR A 40 0.55 -4.43 -0.78
C THR A 40 1.45 -3.48 -1.55
N MET A 41 2.22 -2.62 -0.88
CA MET A 41 3.15 -1.72 -1.57
C MET A 41 4.30 -2.46 -2.25
N VAL A 42 4.83 -3.53 -1.62
CA VAL A 42 5.84 -4.39 -2.27
C VAL A 42 5.21 -5.05 -3.49
N GLU A 43 4.06 -5.70 -3.34
CA GLU A 43 3.36 -6.39 -4.41
C GLU A 43 3.03 -5.48 -5.60
N LEU A 44 2.50 -4.28 -5.36
CA LEU A 44 2.20 -3.32 -6.43
C LEU A 44 3.46 -2.76 -7.10
N ALA A 45 4.57 -2.66 -6.37
CA ALA A 45 5.83 -2.17 -6.91
C ALA A 45 6.54 -3.22 -7.77
N THR A 46 6.50 -4.49 -7.36
CA THR A 46 7.18 -5.60 -8.04
C THR A 46 6.31 -6.31 -9.07
N GLY A 47 4.98 -6.21 -8.92
CA GLY A 47 4.02 -7.03 -9.65
C GLY A 47 3.91 -8.46 -9.13
N GLU A 48 4.56 -8.80 -8.02
CA GLU A 48 4.63 -10.16 -7.47
C GLU A 48 4.40 -10.14 -5.96
N PHE A 49 3.53 -11.02 -5.46
CA PHE A 49 3.31 -11.18 -4.03
C PHE A 49 4.60 -11.64 -3.34
N PRO A 50 5.05 -10.98 -2.25
CA PRO A 50 6.42 -11.13 -1.75
C PRO A 50 6.69 -12.44 -1.00
N TYR A 51 5.69 -13.30 -0.81
CA TYR A 51 5.85 -14.58 -0.14
C TYR A 51 5.65 -15.74 -1.13
N PRO A 52 6.40 -16.83 -0.96
CA PRO A 52 6.21 -18.01 -1.80
C PRO A 52 4.81 -18.58 -1.63
N LYS A 53 4.38 -19.37 -2.62
CA LYS A 53 3.15 -20.16 -2.54
C LYS A 53 3.13 -20.98 -1.26
N TRP A 54 1.97 -21.04 -0.63
CA TRP A 54 1.76 -21.68 0.67
C TRP A 54 0.50 -22.54 0.60
N ASP A 55 0.56 -23.76 1.14
CA ASP A 55 -0.61 -24.66 1.14
C ASP A 55 -1.54 -24.40 2.33
N SER A 56 -1.07 -23.64 3.31
CA SER A 56 -1.87 -23.24 4.47
C SER A 56 -1.42 -21.92 5.05
N VAL A 57 -2.38 -21.18 5.63
CA VAL A 57 -2.12 -19.93 6.35
C VAL A 57 -1.06 -20.12 7.44
N PHE A 58 -0.98 -21.29 8.07
CA PHE A 58 0.04 -21.59 9.06
C PHE A 58 1.47 -21.60 8.47
N GLN A 59 1.65 -22.10 7.25
CA GLN A 59 2.94 -22.04 6.55
C GLN A 59 3.34 -20.58 6.27
N LEU A 60 2.41 -19.76 5.78
CA LEU A 60 2.64 -18.33 5.56
C LEU A 60 3.02 -17.61 6.86
N LEU A 61 2.25 -17.80 7.94
CA LEU A 61 2.54 -17.19 9.24
C LEU A 61 3.91 -17.64 9.77
N THR A 62 4.24 -18.92 9.59
CA THR A 62 5.56 -19.45 9.96
C THR A 62 6.67 -18.78 9.15
N TYR A 63 6.47 -18.57 7.84
CA TYR A 63 7.42 -17.89 6.98
C TYR A 63 7.65 -16.45 7.42
N VAL A 64 6.58 -15.69 7.67
CA VAL A 64 6.61 -14.31 8.16
C VAL A 64 7.32 -14.20 9.52
N LEU A 65 7.17 -15.20 10.39
CA LEU A 65 7.81 -15.22 11.72
C LEU A 65 9.28 -15.63 11.69
N LYS A 66 9.72 -16.37 10.67
CA LYS A 66 11.09 -16.92 10.60
C LYS A 66 12.05 -16.18 9.68
N ASN A 67 11.54 -15.55 8.61
CA ASN A 67 12.38 -14.90 7.58
C ASN A 67 12.35 -13.38 7.69
N ASP A 68 13.33 -12.69 7.13
CA ASP A 68 13.31 -11.23 7.14
C ASP A 68 12.08 -10.67 6.40
N PRO A 69 11.56 -9.50 6.83
CA PRO A 69 10.45 -8.86 6.11
C PRO A 69 10.84 -8.59 4.66
N PRO A 70 9.88 -8.64 3.73
CA PRO A 70 10.17 -8.31 2.35
C PRO A 70 10.58 -6.83 2.24
N SER A 71 11.37 -6.52 1.22
CA SER A 71 11.80 -5.16 0.94
C SER A 71 11.71 -4.90 -0.56
N VAL A 72 11.49 -3.63 -0.91
CA VAL A 72 11.49 -3.23 -2.32
C VAL A 72 12.95 -3.22 -2.82
N PRO A 73 13.25 -3.90 -3.94
CA PRO A 73 14.58 -3.84 -4.53
C PRO A 73 14.93 -2.39 -4.93
N GLU A 74 16.21 -2.07 -5.04
CA GLU A 74 16.61 -0.73 -5.47
C GLU A 74 16.21 -0.43 -6.92
N ARG A 75 16.25 -1.46 -7.75
CA ARG A 75 15.97 -1.41 -9.18
C ARG A 75 15.19 -2.65 -9.61
N LEU A 76 14.33 -2.48 -10.61
CA LEU A 76 13.72 -3.60 -11.32
C LEU A 76 14.07 -3.51 -12.81
N PRO A 77 14.25 -4.66 -13.49
CA PRO A 77 14.19 -4.69 -14.94
C PRO A 77 12.85 -4.11 -15.37
N ARG A 78 12.83 -3.28 -16.40
CA ARG A 78 11.57 -2.82 -16.96
C ARG A 78 10.75 -4.06 -17.37
N PRO A 79 9.52 -4.26 -16.87
CA PRO A 79 8.67 -5.31 -17.40
C PRO A 79 8.54 -5.04 -18.89
N GLY A 80 8.85 -6.04 -19.73
CA GLY A 80 8.96 -5.95 -21.19
C GLY A 80 7.62 -5.71 -21.90
N GLY A 81 6.86 -4.71 -21.45
CA GLY A 81 5.57 -4.33 -21.97
C GLY A 81 5.63 -3.03 -22.75
N ASP A 82 4.79 -2.92 -23.77
CA ASP A 82 4.61 -1.76 -24.64
C ASP A 82 4.12 -0.49 -23.91
N ILE A 83 4.00 -0.53 -22.57
CA ILE A 83 3.53 0.58 -21.74
C ILE A 83 4.70 1.47 -21.34
N VAL A 84 4.99 2.45 -22.18
CA VAL A 84 5.72 3.67 -21.81
C VAL A 84 4.73 4.63 -21.17
N ILE A 85 4.72 4.72 -19.83
CA ILE A 85 3.86 5.65 -19.08
C ILE A 85 4.39 7.09 -19.18
N ASP A 86 5.71 7.23 -19.13
CA ASP A 86 6.40 8.50 -19.29
C ASP A 86 7.57 8.30 -20.27
N PRO A 87 7.52 8.90 -21.48
CA PRO A 87 8.59 8.80 -22.46
C PRO A 87 9.89 9.49 -22.03
N ALA A 88 9.87 10.25 -20.93
CA ALA A 88 11.07 10.86 -20.34
C ALA A 88 11.82 9.93 -19.38
N VAL A 89 11.26 8.76 -19.02
CA VAL A 89 11.94 7.79 -18.17
C VAL A 89 12.77 6.85 -19.07
N GLU A 90 14.09 6.93 -18.90
CA GLU A 90 15.03 6.14 -19.70
C GLU A 90 14.77 4.63 -19.56
N PRO A 91 14.89 3.83 -20.64
CA PRO A 91 14.37 2.47 -20.70
C PRO A 91 15.05 1.46 -19.78
N ASP A 92 16.29 1.72 -19.36
CA ASP A 92 17.22 0.69 -18.89
C ASP A 92 17.39 0.61 -17.37
N ASN A 93 16.76 1.49 -16.58
CA ASN A 93 16.93 1.44 -15.12
C ASN A 93 15.74 2.08 -14.36
N TRP A 94 14.73 1.27 -14.04
CA TRP A 94 13.65 1.69 -13.15
C TRP A 94 14.12 1.57 -11.70
N GLU A 95 14.48 2.70 -11.10
CA GLU A 95 14.93 2.78 -9.72
C GLU A 95 13.82 3.29 -8.80
N PHE A 96 13.66 2.62 -7.65
CA PHE A 96 12.76 3.11 -6.63
C PHE A 96 13.44 4.19 -5.80
N SER A 97 12.73 5.30 -5.59
CA SER A 97 13.23 6.38 -4.74
C SER A 97 13.64 5.85 -3.35
N PRO A 98 14.77 6.31 -2.78
CA PRO A 98 15.17 5.92 -1.42
C PRO A 98 14.07 6.18 -0.39
N GLU A 99 13.28 7.24 -0.56
CA GLU A 99 12.16 7.57 0.32
C GLU A 99 11.01 6.56 0.22
N PHE A 100 10.72 6.03 -0.97
CA PHE A 100 9.73 4.95 -1.12
C PHE A 100 10.19 3.69 -0.40
N ARG A 101 11.45 3.29 -0.61
CA ARG A 101 12.04 2.11 0.02
C ARG A 101 12.04 2.24 1.54
N ASP A 102 12.44 3.38 2.07
CA ASP A 102 12.40 3.65 3.51
C ASP A 102 10.98 3.60 4.06
N PHE A 103 10.01 4.19 3.36
CA PHE A 103 8.60 4.16 3.78
C PHE A 103 8.07 2.72 3.90
N VAL A 104 8.33 1.88 2.90
CA VAL A 104 7.92 0.46 2.92
C VAL A 104 8.65 -0.30 4.03
N ASN A 105 9.95 -0.08 4.23
CA ASN A 105 10.72 -0.70 5.30
C ASN A 105 10.19 -0.31 6.69
N GLN A 106 9.75 0.93 6.87
CA GLN A 106 9.10 1.37 8.12
C GLN A 106 7.77 0.64 8.34
N CYS A 107 6.97 0.44 7.30
CA CYS A 107 5.73 -0.34 7.39
C CYS A 107 5.97 -1.81 7.77
N LEU A 108 7.08 -2.38 7.28
CA LEU A 108 7.43 -3.80 7.42
C LEU A 108 8.40 -4.08 8.58
N ARG A 109 8.43 -3.21 9.60
CA ARG A 109 9.15 -3.51 10.85
C ARG A 109 8.50 -4.70 11.56
N ARG A 110 9.30 -5.73 11.85
CA ARG A 110 8.85 -6.96 12.53
C ARG A 110 8.38 -6.66 13.95
N ASP A 111 9.14 -5.88 14.71
CA ASP A 111 8.69 -5.42 16.02
C ASP A 111 7.57 -4.40 15.85
N PHE A 112 6.38 -4.76 16.31
CA PHE A 112 5.23 -3.87 16.27
C PHE A 112 5.46 -2.61 17.11
N HIS A 113 6.26 -2.63 18.18
CA HIS A 113 6.60 -1.44 18.96
C HIS A 113 7.40 -0.41 18.17
N GLU A 114 8.23 -0.86 17.22
CA GLU A 114 9.02 0.01 16.36
C GLU A 114 8.26 0.46 15.11
N ARG A 115 7.14 -0.20 14.78
CA ARG A 115 6.32 0.12 13.61
C ARG A 115 5.55 1.43 13.83
N PRO A 116 5.67 2.41 12.92
CA PRO A 116 4.99 3.69 13.05
C PRO A 116 3.47 3.53 12.96
N LYS A 117 2.76 4.40 13.66
CA LYS A 117 1.32 4.61 13.47
C LYS A 117 1.08 5.57 12.30
N TYR A 118 -0.16 5.65 11.81
CA TYR A 118 -0.53 6.49 10.66
C TYR A 118 -0.07 7.95 10.76
N GLN A 119 -0.09 8.56 11.95
CA GLN A 119 0.32 9.97 12.11
C GLN A 119 1.80 10.19 11.77
N ALA A 120 2.65 9.23 12.11
CA ALA A 120 4.07 9.28 11.75
C ALA A 120 4.26 9.02 10.25
N LEU A 121 3.54 8.04 9.68
CA LEU A 121 3.59 7.73 8.25
C LEU A 121 3.14 8.90 7.36
N LYS A 122 2.09 9.63 7.76
CA LYS A 122 1.62 10.83 7.04
C LYS A 122 2.68 11.94 6.99
N SER A 123 3.58 11.96 7.95
CA SER A 123 4.67 12.94 8.03
C SER A 123 5.90 12.51 7.22
N HIS A 124 5.92 11.28 6.71
CA HIS A 124 7.03 10.73 5.95
C HIS A 124 7.28 11.49 4.64
N PRO A 125 8.54 11.74 4.23
CA PRO A 125 8.86 12.46 2.99
C PRO A 125 8.17 11.89 1.75
N PHE A 126 8.15 10.55 1.60
CA PHE A 126 7.43 9.87 0.51
C PHE A 126 5.95 10.27 0.45
N PHE A 127 5.25 10.20 1.59
CA PHE A 127 3.82 10.52 1.66
C PHE A 127 3.56 12.00 1.36
N ARG A 128 4.41 12.90 1.88
CA ARG A 128 4.29 14.34 1.63
C ARG A 128 4.56 14.71 0.17
N ARG A 129 5.55 14.07 -0.46
CA ARG A 129 5.84 14.23 -1.89
C ARG A 129 4.65 13.78 -2.73
N ALA A 130 4.07 12.62 -2.43
CA ALA A 130 2.90 12.11 -3.15
C ALA A 130 1.66 13.05 -3.10
N LEU A 131 1.52 13.85 -2.04
CA LEU A 131 0.47 14.86 -1.93
C LEU A 131 0.78 16.17 -2.68
N ALA A 132 2.07 16.47 -2.89
CA ALA A 132 2.51 17.71 -3.52
C ALA A 132 2.67 17.55 -5.04
N ASP A 133 3.10 16.38 -5.49
CA ASP A 133 3.39 16.12 -6.88
C ASP A 133 2.10 15.98 -7.70
N PRO A 134 1.94 16.74 -8.80
CA PRO A 134 0.75 16.66 -9.64
C PRO A 134 0.78 15.38 -10.48
N VAL A 135 0.37 14.25 -9.89
CA VAL A 135 0.25 12.97 -10.59
C VAL A 135 -1.14 12.84 -11.23
N ASN A 136 -1.19 12.70 -12.56
CA ASN A 136 -2.45 12.50 -13.27
C ASN A 136 -2.82 11.01 -13.33
N VAL A 137 -3.39 10.51 -12.23
CA VAL A 137 -3.85 9.12 -12.10
C VAL A 137 -4.91 8.76 -13.15
N SER A 138 -5.78 9.70 -13.53
CA SER A 138 -6.80 9.47 -14.55
C SER A 138 -6.18 9.19 -15.92
N LYS A 139 -5.20 10.00 -16.34
CA LYS A 139 -4.47 9.79 -17.60
C LYS A 139 -3.74 8.45 -17.59
N TYR A 140 -3.07 8.12 -16.49
CA TYR A 140 -2.42 6.83 -16.30
C TYR A 140 -3.40 5.68 -16.50
N PHE A 141 -4.51 5.70 -15.77
CA PHE A 141 -5.49 4.62 -15.80
C PHE A 141 -6.15 4.46 -17.17
N THR A 142 -6.52 5.56 -17.84
CA THR A 142 -7.05 5.52 -19.21
C THR A 142 -6.04 4.95 -20.20
N ALA A 143 -4.75 5.30 -20.08
CA ALA A 143 -3.71 4.76 -20.94
C ALA A 143 -3.54 3.25 -20.75
N VAL A 144 -3.55 2.77 -19.51
CA VAL A 144 -3.50 1.33 -19.19
C VAL A 144 -4.73 0.61 -19.77
N LEU A 145 -5.94 1.09 -19.47
CA LEU A 145 -7.17 0.46 -19.94
C LEU A 145 -7.27 0.43 -21.47
N SER A 146 -6.77 1.45 -22.17
CA SER A 146 -6.82 1.49 -23.64
C SER A 146 -6.03 0.37 -24.32
N LYS A 147 -5.11 -0.28 -23.59
CA LYS A 147 -4.29 -1.39 -24.08
C LYS A 147 -4.84 -2.76 -23.72
N ILE A 148 -5.85 -2.83 -22.86
CA ILE A 148 -6.53 -4.06 -22.52
C ILE A 148 -7.48 -4.41 -23.69
N PRO A 149 -7.39 -5.63 -24.26
CA PRO A 149 -8.26 -6.02 -25.36
C PRO A 149 -9.76 -5.87 -25.01
N PRO A 150 -10.60 -5.44 -25.98
CA PRO A 150 -12.03 -5.41 -25.76
C PRO A 150 -12.55 -6.82 -25.47
N ASN A 151 -13.35 -6.97 -24.41
CA ASN A 151 -13.88 -8.22 -23.85
C ASN A 151 -12.91 -9.04 -22.99
N THR A 152 -11.73 -8.54 -22.65
CA THR A 152 -10.92 -9.15 -21.59
C THR A 152 -11.70 -9.10 -20.27
N ARG A 153 -11.92 -10.27 -19.67
CA ARG A 153 -12.58 -10.38 -18.36
C ARG A 153 -11.53 -10.18 -17.27
N LEU A 154 -11.96 -9.78 -16.07
CA LEU A 154 -11.02 -9.50 -14.99
C LEU A 154 -10.19 -10.77 -14.67
N GLU A 155 -10.85 -11.92 -14.66
CA GLU A 155 -10.26 -13.25 -14.50
C GLU A 155 -9.21 -13.62 -15.55
N ASP A 156 -9.21 -12.99 -16.72
CA ASP A 156 -8.19 -13.22 -17.75
C ASP A 156 -6.90 -12.41 -17.49
N LEU A 157 -6.99 -11.39 -16.62
CA LEU A 157 -5.88 -10.50 -16.23
C LEU A 157 -5.25 -10.89 -14.89
N VAL A 158 -6.01 -11.57 -14.03
CA VAL A 158 -5.50 -12.10 -12.78
C VAL A 158 -5.05 -13.53 -13.04
N ASP A 159 -3.81 -13.89 -12.73
CA ASP A 159 -3.42 -15.30 -12.77
C ASP A 159 -4.11 -16.04 -11.61
N THR A 160 -5.30 -16.56 -11.88
CA THR A 160 -6.14 -17.23 -10.86
C THR A 160 -5.59 -18.59 -10.45
N ASN A 161 -4.49 -19.06 -11.07
CA ASN A 161 -3.85 -20.33 -10.76
C ASN A 161 -2.73 -20.20 -9.71
N GLU A 162 -2.59 -19.04 -9.07
CA GLU A 162 -1.50 -18.76 -8.13
C GLU A 162 -1.91 -18.58 -6.67
N TRP A 163 -3.18 -18.74 -6.33
CA TRP A 163 -3.71 -18.68 -4.96
C TRP A 163 -4.16 -20.04 -4.43
#